data_AF-A0A2P2J8P9-F1
#
_entry.id   AF-A0A2P2J8P9-F1
#
_cell.length_a   1.000
_cell.length_b   1.000
_cell.length_c   1.000
_cell.angle_alpha   90.00
_cell.angle_beta   90.00
_cell.angle_gamma   90.00
#
_symmetry.space_group_name_H-M   'P 1'
#
loop_
_entity.id
_entity.type
_entity.pdbx_description
1 polymer ?
#
loop_
_entity_poly.entity_id
_entity_poly.type
_entity_poly.pdbx_seq_one_letter_code
_entity_poly.pdbx_strand_id
1 'polypeptide(L)'
;MCQLSKMEHKVYSARRREAIYWHLASHGVPKSLHCLRLILAEQYAINSMARLHLPPPEYASHLANPSFRHIVLLTDNVLAASVVVSSAVQNTVQPERMVFHIVTDKKTYTPMHAWFAINPIESAIVEVRGLHQYDWSEEVNIGVQDILQIQRLIRSHNYNKLEQDNFQHVGEQKRSLEALRPSVLSLLNHLRMYIPEVLF
;
A
#
# COMPACT_ATOMS: atom_id res chain seq x y z
N MET A 1 26.34 -45.04 -9.60
CA MET A 1 24.95 -44.59 -9.90
C MET A 1 24.29 -43.75 -8.81
N CYS A 2 24.46 -44.03 -7.51
CA CYS A 2 23.74 -43.30 -6.44
C CYS A 2 24.18 -41.83 -6.22
N GLN A 3 25.44 -41.47 -6.51
CA GLN A 3 25.94 -40.10 -6.33
C GLN A 3 25.43 -39.10 -7.39
N LEU A 4 25.30 -39.53 -8.65
CA LEU A 4 24.85 -38.66 -9.75
C LEU A 4 23.40 -38.21 -9.52
N SER A 5 22.50 -39.14 -9.19
CA SER A 5 21.10 -38.86 -8.86
C SER A 5 20.94 -37.93 -7.66
N LYS A 6 21.79 -38.07 -6.62
CA LYS A 6 21.80 -37.15 -5.48
C LYS A 6 22.23 -35.74 -5.87
N MET A 7 23.19 -35.59 -6.79
CA MET A 7 23.62 -34.29 -7.30
C MET A 7 22.56 -33.64 -8.20
N GLU A 8 21.93 -34.42 -9.08
CA GLU A 8 20.80 -33.96 -9.92
C GLU A 8 19.64 -33.45 -9.06
N HIS A 9 19.28 -34.18 -8.00
CA HIS A 9 18.24 -33.75 -7.07
C HIS A 9 18.61 -32.44 -6.36
N LYS A 10 19.88 -32.28 -5.94
CA LYS A 10 20.35 -31.01 -5.35
C LYS A 10 20.25 -29.85 -6.33
N VAL A 11 20.71 -30.01 -7.57
CA VAL A 11 20.64 -28.97 -8.61
C VAL A 11 19.18 -28.60 -8.90
N TYR A 12 18.30 -29.60 -9.02
CA TYR A 12 16.88 -29.35 -9.24
C TYR A 12 16.22 -28.60 -8.08
N SER A 13 16.53 -28.97 -6.83
CA SER A 13 16.03 -28.27 -5.65
C SER A 13 16.55 -26.83 -5.55
N ALA A 14 17.81 -26.59 -5.90
CA ALA A 14 18.41 -25.25 -5.89
C ALA A 14 17.76 -24.33 -6.92
N ARG A 15 17.59 -24.80 -8.17
CA ARG A 15 16.87 -24.05 -9.22
C ARG A 15 15.42 -23.74 -8.84
N ARG A 16 14.76 -24.68 -8.15
CA ARG A 16 13.39 -24.46 -7.67
C ARG A 16 13.33 -23.36 -6.62
N ARG A 17 14.22 -23.36 -5.63
CA ARG A 17 14.31 -22.30 -4.62
C ARG A 17 14.67 -20.95 -5.23
N GLU A 18 15.59 -20.94 -6.19
CA GLU A 18 15.95 -19.75 -6.95
C GLU A 18 14.71 -19.12 -7.62
N ALA A 19 13.89 -19.92 -8.30
CA ALA A 19 12.66 -19.44 -8.92
C ALA A 19 11.64 -18.88 -7.91
N ILE A 20 11.51 -19.51 -6.73
CA ILE A 20 10.68 -18.98 -5.62
C ILE A 20 11.21 -17.62 -5.18
N TYR A 21 12.51 -17.51 -4.92
CA TYR A 21 13.10 -16.27 -4.43
C TYR A 21 12.99 -15.15 -5.44
N TRP A 22 13.18 -15.43 -6.73
CA TRP A 22 12.91 -14.46 -7.79
C TRP A 22 11.47 -13.99 -7.80
N HIS A 23 10.51 -14.92 -7.67
CA HIS A 23 9.09 -14.58 -7.58
C HIS A 23 8.81 -13.68 -6.37
N LEU A 24 9.30 -14.04 -5.18
CA LEU A 24 9.10 -13.24 -3.98
C LEU A 24 9.79 -11.87 -4.07
N ALA A 25 11.02 -11.82 -4.61
CA ALA A 25 11.77 -10.58 -4.80
C ALA A 25 11.08 -9.64 -5.79
N SER A 26 10.47 -10.16 -6.86
CA SER A 26 9.72 -9.36 -7.83
C SER A 26 8.48 -8.67 -7.25
N HIS A 27 7.94 -9.20 -6.14
CA HIS A 27 6.80 -8.63 -5.41
C HIS A 27 7.23 -7.90 -4.13
N GLY A 28 8.51 -7.98 -3.76
CA GLY A 28 9.05 -7.34 -2.57
C GLY A 28 9.11 -5.82 -2.73
N VAL A 29 9.01 -5.10 -1.61
CA VAL A 29 9.23 -3.66 -1.60
C VAL A 29 10.74 -3.41 -1.75
N PRO A 30 11.19 -2.62 -2.75
CA PRO A 30 12.58 -2.22 -2.87
C PRO A 30 13.12 -1.63 -1.57
N LYS A 31 14.36 -1.97 -1.21
CA LYS A 31 14.99 -1.53 0.05
C LYS A 31 14.93 -0.01 0.24
N SER A 32 15.14 0.76 -0.83
CA SER A 32 15.05 2.22 -0.81
C SER A 32 13.66 2.73 -0.39
N LEU A 33 12.59 2.14 -0.93
CA LEU A 33 11.21 2.50 -0.55
C LEU A 33 10.89 2.09 0.89
N HIS A 34 11.42 0.95 1.34
CA HIS A 34 11.29 0.56 2.74
C HIS A 34 12.00 1.55 3.68
N CYS A 35 13.24 1.92 3.38
CA CYS A 35 13.99 2.92 4.14
C CYS A 35 13.29 4.28 4.15
N LEU A 36 12.73 4.72 3.01
CA LEU A 36 11.95 5.96 2.94
C LEU A 36 10.77 5.95 3.92
N ARG A 37 10.00 4.84 3.98
CA ARG A 37 8.90 4.70 4.94
C ARG A 37 9.40 4.80 6.39
N LEU A 38 10.52 4.16 6.72
CA LEU A 38 11.11 4.23 8.07
C LEU A 38 11.54 5.65 8.44
N ILE A 39 12.22 6.34 7.53
CA ILE A 39 12.66 7.73 7.72
C ILE A 39 11.43 8.63 7.93
N LEU A 40 10.38 8.49 7.13
CA LEU A 40 9.17 9.31 7.28
C LEU A 40 8.41 8.99 8.57
N ALA A 41 8.39 7.74 9.01
CA ALA A 41 7.83 7.37 10.32
C ALA A 41 8.61 8.02 11.47
N GLU A 42 9.93 8.04 11.38
CA GLU A 42 10.80 8.75 12.32
C GLU A 42 10.53 10.26 12.29
N GLN A 43 10.44 10.86 11.09
CA GLN A 43 10.07 12.28 10.94
C GLN A 43 8.73 12.57 11.62
N TYR A 44 7.71 11.75 11.41
CA TYR A 44 6.43 11.90 12.09
C TYR A 44 6.57 11.91 13.62
N ALA A 45 7.47 11.09 14.18
CA ALA A 45 7.70 11.00 15.61
C ALA A 45 8.44 12.23 16.19
N ILE A 46 9.48 12.71 15.50
CA ILE A 46 10.39 13.72 16.07
C ILE A 46 10.15 15.16 15.56
N ASN A 47 9.57 15.32 14.37
CA ASN A 47 9.41 16.61 13.70
C ASN A 47 7.96 17.10 13.82
N SER A 48 7.74 18.26 14.45
CA SER A 48 6.40 18.85 14.58
C SER A 48 5.82 19.28 13.23
N MET A 49 6.65 19.67 12.27
CA MET A 49 6.19 20.02 10.92
C MET A 49 5.61 18.80 10.19
N ALA A 50 6.12 17.61 10.48
CA ALA A 50 5.62 16.34 9.93
C ALA A 50 4.24 15.93 10.49
N ARG A 51 3.73 16.66 11.49
CA ARG A 51 2.43 16.43 12.14
C ARG A 51 1.46 17.60 11.95
N LEU A 52 1.77 18.54 11.07
CA LEU A 52 0.84 19.60 10.72
C LEU A 52 -0.45 19.00 10.16
N HIS A 53 -1.58 19.62 10.49
CA HIS A 53 -2.87 19.16 9.99
C HIS A 53 -2.92 19.20 8.46
N LEU A 54 -3.42 18.11 7.88
CA LEU A 54 -3.62 17.96 6.45
C LEU A 54 -5.12 17.76 6.17
N PRO A 55 -5.82 18.78 5.66
CA PRO A 55 -5.32 20.13 5.36
C PRO A 55 -5.26 21.02 6.63
N PRO A 56 -4.66 22.23 6.54
CA PRO A 56 -4.77 23.23 7.59
C PRO A 56 -6.23 23.52 7.99
N PRO A 57 -6.52 23.92 9.24
CA PRO A 57 -7.90 24.07 9.73
C PRO A 57 -8.78 25.00 8.89
N GLU A 58 -8.19 26.02 8.26
CA GLU A 58 -8.89 26.96 7.37
C GLU A 58 -9.49 26.31 6.13
N TYR A 59 -8.92 25.20 5.64
CA TYR A 59 -9.41 24.45 4.47
C TYR A 59 -10.26 23.23 4.85
N ALA A 60 -10.52 23.00 6.14
CA ALA A 60 -11.26 21.82 6.60
C ALA A 60 -12.69 21.76 6.03
N SER A 61 -13.34 22.91 5.84
CA SER A 61 -14.68 23.01 5.24
C SER A 61 -14.73 22.57 3.78
N HIS A 62 -13.60 22.63 3.05
CA HIS A 62 -13.54 22.25 1.64
C HIS A 62 -13.53 20.73 1.47
N LEU A 63 -13.20 19.96 2.51
CA LEU A 63 -13.15 18.50 2.45
C LEU A 63 -14.52 17.85 2.18
N ALA A 64 -15.62 18.55 2.47
CA ALA A 64 -16.98 18.07 2.24
C ALA A 64 -17.76 18.96 1.26
N ASN A 65 -17.11 19.94 0.63
CA ASN A 65 -17.80 20.90 -0.23
C ASN A 65 -17.96 20.33 -1.66
N PRO A 66 -19.19 20.03 -2.11
CA PRO A 66 -19.43 19.40 -3.42
C PRO A 66 -19.02 20.26 -4.62
N SER A 67 -18.71 21.55 -4.42
CA SER A 67 -18.21 22.44 -5.48
C SER A 67 -16.76 22.15 -5.87
N PHE A 68 -16.03 21.37 -5.07
CA PHE A 68 -14.66 20.94 -5.33
C PHE A 68 -14.63 19.60 -6.06
N ARG A 69 -13.53 19.33 -6.76
CA ARG A 69 -13.27 18.06 -7.42
C ARG A 69 -12.56 17.13 -6.44
N HIS A 70 -13.34 16.25 -5.84
CA HIS A 70 -12.84 15.25 -4.90
C HIS A 70 -12.24 14.06 -5.65
N ILE A 71 -11.02 13.69 -5.28
CA ILE A 71 -10.30 12.52 -5.81
C ILE A 71 -9.88 11.68 -4.63
N VAL A 72 -10.26 10.41 -4.63
CA VAL A 72 -9.88 9.47 -3.57
C VAL A 72 -8.75 8.57 -4.08
N LEU A 73 -7.63 8.56 -3.38
CA LEU A 73 -6.46 7.74 -3.67
C LEU A 73 -6.32 6.66 -2.60
N LEU A 74 -6.50 5.40 -2.96
CA LEU A 74 -6.28 4.26 -2.08
C LEU A 74 -4.90 3.68 -2.38
N THR A 75 -3.95 3.78 -1.45
CA THR A 75 -2.58 3.28 -1.65
C THR A 75 -1.78 3.17 -0.34
N ASP A 76 -0.89 2.18 -0.27
CA ASP A 76 0.15 2.09 0.76
C ASP A 76 1.54 2.58 0.26
N ASN A 77 1.60 3.14 -0.95
CA ASN A 77 2.82 3.64 -1.56
C ASN A 77 2.86 5.17 -1.56
N VAL A 78 3.66 5.72 -0.64
CA VAL A 78 3.85 7.17 -0.45
C VAL A 78 4.35 7.85 -1.73
N LEU A 79 5.31 7.25 -2.43
CA LEU A 79 5.86 7.83 -3.65
C LEU A 79 4.82 7.83 -4.77
N ALA A 80 4.06 6.75 -4.92
CA ALA A 80 2.99 6.68 -5.92
C ALA A 80 1.91 7.74 -5.65
N ALA A 81 1.50 7.91 -4.39
CA ALA A 81 0.55 8.96 -4.01
C ALA A 81 1.09 10.35 -4.36
N SER A 82 2.35 10.64 -3.99
CA SER A 82 3.02 11.90 -4.28
C SER A 82 3.06 12.23 -5.77
N VAL A 83 3.44 11.25 -6.60
CA VAL A 83 3.50 11.40 -8.07
C VAL A 83 2.12 11.66 -8.65
N VAL A 84 1.09 10.93 -8.22
CA VAL A 84 -0.28 11.11 -8.71
C VAL A 84 -0.83 12.48 -8.34
N VAL A 85 -0.68 12.90 -7.09
CA VAL A 85 -1.13 14.24 -6.66
C VAL A 85 -0.39 15.33 -7.43
N SER A 86 0.93 15.25 -7.49
CA SER A 86 1.76 16.27 -8.16
C SER A 86 1.45 16.38 -9.65
N SER A 87 1.34 15.25 -10.35
CA SER A 87 1.02 15.24 -11.78
C SER A 87 -0.41 15.73 -12.05
N ALA A 88 -1.39 15.33 -11.24
CA ALA A 88 -2.76 15.79 -11.40
C ALA A 88 -2.90 17.30 -11.18
N VAL A 89 -2.21 17.86 -10.19
CA VAL A 89 -2.17 19.31 -9.94
C VAL A 89 -1.50 20.07 -11.09
N GLN A 90 -0.38 19.56 -11.60
CA GLN A 90 0.34 20.20 -12.72
C GLN A 90 -0.42 20.18 -14.04
N ASN A 91 -1.30 19.20 -14.26
CA ASN A 91 -1.99 19.00 -15.54
C ASN A 91 -3.45 19.45 -15.54
N THR A 92 -3.92 20.09 -14.47
CA THR A 92 -5.29 20.61 -14.38
C THR A 92 -5.35 22.11 -14.63
N VAL A 93 -6.51 22.59 -15.08
CA VAL A 93 -6.74 24.04 -15.31
C VAL A 93 -7.05 24.78 -14.01
N GLN A 94 -7.67 24.10 -13.02
CA GLN A 94 -8.11 24.68 -11.75
C GLN A 94 -7.63 23.82 -10.57
N PRO A 95 -6.31 23.82 -10.27
CA PRO A 95 -5.75 23.03 -9.17
C PRO A 95 -6.35 23.39 -7.82
N GLU A 96 -6.68 24.67 -7.59
CA GLU A 96 -7.23 25.19 -6.34
C GLU A 96 -8.60 24.61 -5.99
N ARG A 97 -9.28 24.01 -6.98
CA ARG A 97 -10.56 23.31 -6.80
C ARG A 97 -10.40 21.81 -6.57
N MET A 98 -9.17 21.29 -6.48
CA MET A 98 -8.93 19.86 -6.28
C MET A 98 -8.76 19.53 -4.80
N VAL A 99 -9.44 18.46 -4.38
CA VAL A 99 -9.30 17.88 -3.05
C VAL A 99 -8.89 16.41 -3.21
N PHE A 100 -7.73 16.06 -2.70
CA PHE A 100 -7.22 14.70 -2.69
C PHE A 100 -7.43 14.06 -1.31
N HIS A 101 -8.22 13.00 -1.26
CA HIS A 101 -8.39 12.15 -0.08
C HIS A 101 -7.51 10.92 -0.21
N ILE A 102 -6.39 10.90 0.49
CA ILE A 102 -5.43 9.80 0.47
C ILE A 102 -5.77 8.85 1.61
N VAL A 103 -6.21 7.65 1.22
CA VAL A 103 -6.60 6.57 2.13
C VAL A 103 -5.52 5.51 2.15
N THR A 104 -5.00 5.22 3.35
CA THR A 104 -3.92 4.26 3.53
C THR A 104 -4.15 3.32 4.72
N ASP A 105 -3.27 2.34 4.96
CA ASP A 105 -3.39 1.46 6.11
C ASP A 105 -2.84 2.10 7.40
N LYS A 106 -3.09 1.45 8.54
CA LYS A 106 -2.59 1.93 9.84
C LYS A 106 -1.06 2.03 9.89
N LYS A 107 -0.33 1.18 9.15
CA LYS A 107 1.13 1.11 9.20
C LYS A 107 1.79 2.21 8.38
N THR A 108 1.14 2.62 7.30
CA THR A 108 1.64 3.58 6.32
C THR A 108 1.12 5.00 6.60
N TYR A 109 0.07 5.13 7.41
CA TYR A 109 -0.50 6.43 7.79
C TYR A 109 0.55 7.44 8.22
N THR A 110 1.41 7.12 9.20
CA THR A 110 2.39 8.07 9.72
C THR A 110 3.43 8.48 8.67
N PRO A 111 4.05 7.56 7.89
CA PRO A 111 4.88 7.94 6.74
C PRO A 111 4.17 8.82 5.71
N MET A 112 2.94 8.45 5.33
CA MET A 112 2.17 9.16 4.30
C MET A 112 1.84 10.57 4.75
N HIS A 113 1.37 10.72 5.98
CA HIS A 113 1.04 12.01 6.55
C HIS A 113 2.27 12.91 6.67
N ALA A 114 3.39 12.38 7.18
CA ALA A 114 4.65 13.12 7.26
C ALA A 114 5.12 13.61 5.89
N TRP A 115 5.00 12.80 4.84
CA TRP A 115 5.41 13.22 3.50
C TRP A 115 4.64 14.45 3.02
N PHE A 116 3.32 14.43 3.08
CA PHE A 116 2.49 15.54 2.60
C PHE A 116 2.53 16.76 3.52
N ALA A 117 2.85 16.59 4.80
CA ALA A 117 3.05 17.69 5.73
C ALA A 117 4.38 18.41 5.49
N ILE A 118 5.45 17.67 5.19
CA ILE A 118 6.78 18.23 4.89
C ILE A 118 6.87 18.75 3.45
N ASN A 119 6.12 18.16 2.53
CA ASN A 119 6.11 18.53 1.10
C ASN A 119 4.69 19.03 0.73
N PRO A 120 4.30 20.23 1.19
CA PRO A 120 2.97 20.77 0.91
C PRO A 120 2.79 21.02 -0.60
N ILE A 121 1.56 20.80 -1.07
CA ILE A 121 1.15 21.05 -2.45
C ILE A 121 0.39 22.38 -2.46
N GLU A 122 1.04 23.45 -2.92
CA GLU A 122 0.54 24.83 -2.75
C GLU A 122 -0.85 25.07 -3.36
N SER A 123 -1.16 24.41 -4.47
CA SER A 123 -2.37 24.70 -5.24
C SER A 123 -3.50 23.71 -5.03
N ALA A 124 -3.40 22.72 -4.13
CA ALA A 124 -4.46 21.73 -3.94
C ALA A 124 -4.60 21.30 -2.48
N ILE A 125 -5.79 20.83 -2.13
CA ILE A 125 -6.10 20.41 -0.77
C ILE A 125 -5.82 18.92 -0.66
N VAL A 126 -5.05 18.52 0.35
CA VAL A 126 -4.70 17.12 0.59
C VAL A 126 -5.12 16.74 2.00
N GLU A 127 -5.92 15.67 2.09
CA GLU A 127 -6.24 14.98 3.33
C GLU A 127 -5.58 13.60 3.30
N VAL A 128 -4.95 13.22 4.42
CA VAL A 128 -4.40 11.86 4.59
C VAL A 128 -5.12 11.20 5.76
N ARG A 129 -5.76 10.06 5.51
CA ARG A 129 -6.39 9.22 6.54
C ARG A 129 -5.99 7.76 6.43
N GLY A 130 -5.79 7.14 7.59
CA GLY A 130 -5.73 5.70 7.70
C GLY A 130 -7.13 5.09 7.71
N LEU A 131 -7.29 3.89 7.16
CA LEU A 131 -8.56 3.12 7.22
C LEU A 131 -9.12 2.98 8.65
N HIS A 132 -8.23 2.97 9.65
CA HIS A 132 -8.56 2.88 11.07
C HIS A 132 -9.06 4.19 11.71
N GLN A 133 -9.04 5.30 10.99
CA GLN A 133 -9.47 6.64 11.45
C GLN A 133 -10.83 7.06 10.88
N TYR A 134 -11.45 6.20 10.08
CA TYR A 134 -12.77 6.45 9.54
C TYR A 134 -13.82 5.84 10.47
N ASP A 135 -14.87 6.61 10.74
CA ASP A 135 -16.04 6.17 11.48
C ASP A 135 -17.01 5.44 10.54
N TRP A 136 -16.56 4.33 9.94
CA TRP A 136 -17.43 3.49 9.14
C TRP A 136 -18.57 2.93 10.00
N SER A 137 -19.70 2.60 9.38
CA SER A 137 -20.72 1.77 10.02
C SER A 137 -20.09 0.50 10.57
N GLU A 138 -20.61 0.00 11.69
CA GLU A 138 -20.03 -1.17 12.38
C GLU A 138 -19.86 -2.38 11.45
N GLU A 139 -20.81 -2.62 10.55
CA GLU A 139 -20.75 -3.68 9.52
C GLU A 139 -19.53 -3.55 8.59
N VAL A 140 -19.25 -2.33 8.11
CA VAL A 140 -18.12 -2.05 7.20
C VAL A 140 -16.80 -2.17 7.96
N ASN A 141 -16.74 -1.71 9.22
CA ASN A 141 -15.57 -1.88 10.07
C ASN A 141 -15.24 -3.36 10.30
N ILE A 142 -16.25 -4.18 10.63
CA ILE A 142 -16.09 -5.63 10.78
C ILE A 142 -15.57 -6.24 9.47
N GLY A 143 -16.19 -5.90 8.34
CA GLY A 143 -15.75 -6.39 7.03
C GLY A 143 -14.29 -6.03 6.70
N VAL A 144 -13.85 -4.80 6.96
CA VAL A 144 -12.46 -4.39 6.76
C VAL A 144 -11.51 -5.14 7.68
N GLN A 145 -11.86 -5.33 8.95
CA GLN A 145 -11.03 -6.09 9.90
C GLN A 145 -10.91 -7.56 9.49
N ASP A 146 -12.01 -8.20 9.11
CA ASP A 146 -12.04 -9.59 8.64
C ASP A 146 -11.16 -9.76 7.41
N ILE A 147 -11.27 -8.88 6.42
CA ILE A 147 -10.42 -8.91 5.22
C ILE A 147 -8.94 -8.80 5.61
N LEU A 148 -8.60 -7.85 6.49
CA LEU A 148 -7.20 -7.66 6.94
C LEU A 148 -6.69 -8.88 7.73
N GLN A 149 -7.53 -9.53 8.53
CA GLN A 149 -7.19 -10.73 9.28
C GLN A 149 -6.98 -11.93 8.34
N ILE A 150 -7.90 -12.15 7.41
CA ILE A 150 -7.81 -13.19 6.38
C ILE A 150 -6.53 -13.01 5.56
N GLN A 151 -6.22 -11.79 5.12
CA GLN A 151 -4.99 -11.49 4.39
C GLN A 151 -3.73 -11.84 5.19
N ARG A 152 -3.70 -11.56 6.50
CA ARG A 152 -2.57 -11.94 7.37
C ARG A 152 -2.44 -13.44 7.50
N LEU A 153 -3.54 -14.17 7.66
CA LEU A 153 -3.55 -15.63 7.79
C LEU A 153 -3.11 -16.31 6.49
N ILE A 154 -3.62 -15.88 5.33
CA ILE A 154 -3.19 -16.38 4.01
C ILE A 154 -1.69 -16.15 3.83
N ARG A 155 -1.21 -14.94 4.18
CA ARG A 155 0.21 -14.59 4.10
C ARG A 155 1.06 -15.50 4.97
N SER A 156 0.78 -15.61 6.27
CA SER A 156 1.60 -16.41 7.19
C SER A 156 1.60 -17.88 6.82
N HIS A 157 0.44 -18.44 6.46
CA HIS A 157 0.33 -19.83 6.06
C HIS A 157 1.20 -20.15 4.84
N ASN A 158 1.13 -19.34 3.79
CA ASN A 158 1.86 -19.59 2.55
C ASN A 158 3.37 -19.32 2.68
N TYR A 159 3.79 -18.33 3.47
CA TYR A 159 5.23 -18.15 3.76
C TYR A 159 5.80 -19.33 4.54
N ASN A 160 5.11 -19.78 5.59
CA ASN A 160 5.54 -20.96 6.36
C ASN A 160 5.62 -22.21 5.46
N LYS A 161 4.67 -22.38 4.54
CA LYS A 161 4.67 -23.49 3.58
C LYS A 161 5.86 -23.41 2.61
N LEU A 162 6.25 -22.20 2.19
CA LEU A 162 7.43 -21.97 1.33
C LEU A 162 8.75 -22.21 2.06
N GLU A 163 8.89 -21.78 3.32
CA GLU A 163 10.10 -22.00 4.12
C GLU A 163 10.37 -23.47 4.41
N GLN A 164 9.32 -24.25 4.63
CA GLN A 164 9.45 -25.68 4.93
C GLN A 164 9.82 -26.53 3.71
N ASP A 165 9.82 -25.98 2.49
CA ASP A 165 10.11 -26.66 1.20
C ASP A 165 9.29 -27.98 1.03
N ASN A 166 8.14 -28.09 1.72
CA ASN A 166 7.33 -29.31 1.86
C ASN A 166 6.41 -29.58 0.65
N PHE A 167 6.76 -29.10 -0.55
CA PHE A 167 5.91 -29.27 -1.73
C PHE A 167 6.12 -30.65 -2.36
N GLN A 168 5.10 -31.51 -2.26
CA GLN A 168 5.08 -32.81 -2.94
C GLN A 168 4.92 -32.65 -4.47
N HIS A 169 4.27 -31.57 -4.92
CA HIS A 169 4.00 -31.30 -6.35
C HIS A 169 4.18 -29.83 -6.74
N VAL A 170 4.62 -29.58 -7.98
CA VAL A 170 4.82 -28.23 -8.56
C VAL A 170 3.53 -27.39 -8.56
N GLY A 171 2.36 -28.04 -8.69
CA GLY A 171 1.06 -27.35 -8.68
C GLY A 171 0.72 -26.70 -7.33
N GLU A 172 1.13 -27.30 -6.21
CA GLU A 172 0.89 -26.72 -4.88
C GLU A 172 1.75 -25.49 -4.63
N GLN A 173 3.01 -25.53 -5.10
CA GLN A 173 3.92 -24.41 -5.05
C GLN A 173 3.36 -23.22 -5.82
N LYS A 174 2.86 -23.45 -7.04
CA LYS A 174 2.22 -22.41 -7.85
C LYS A 174 1.03 -21.77 -7.13
N ARG A 175 0.14 -22.56 -6.53
CA ARG A 175 -1.01 -22.05 -5.76
C ARG A 175 -0.57 -21.21 -4.56
N SER A 176 0.46 -21.63 -3.83
CA SER A 176 0.98 -20.85 -2.71
C SER A 176 1.61 -19.53 -3.15
N LEU A 177 2.32 -19.50 -4.28
CA LEU A 177 2.83 -18.26 -4.87
C LEU A 177 1.70 -17.35 -5.37
N GLU A 178 0.66 -17.92 -6.00
CA GLU A 178 -0.53 -17.17 -6.42
C GLU A 178 -1.28 -16.55 -5.24
N ALA A 179 -1.39 -17.27 -4.12
CA ALA A 179 -1.99 -16.77 -2.89
C ALA A 179 -1.18 -15.63 -2.25
N LEU A 180 0.11 -15.53 -2.57
CA LEU A 180 0.99 -14.45 -2.09
C LEU A 180 1.05 -13.22 -3.00
N ARG A 181 0.24 -13.19 -4.07
CA ARG A 181 0.21 -12.04 -4.97
C ARG A 181 -0.16 -10.75 -4.23
N PRO A 182 0.50 -9.62 -4.54
CA PRO A 182 0.20 -8.31 -3.97
C PRO A 182 -1.28 -7.95 -3.91
N SER A 183 -2.01 -8.22 -4.99
CA SER A 183 -3.44 -7.94 -5.15
C SER A 183 -4.35 -8.76 -4.23
N VAL A 184 -3.87 -9.91 -3.74
CA VAL A 184 -4.59 -10.77 -2.78
C VAL A 184 -4.31 -10.32 -1.36
N LEU A 185 -3.08 -9.87 -1.08
CA LEU A 185 -2.59 -9.64 0.27
C LEU A 185 -2.70 -8.19 0.78
N SER A 186 -3.11 -7.24 -0.06
CA SER A 186 -3.36 -5.87 0.37
C SER A 186 -4.40 -5.23 -0.54
N LEU A 187 -5.43 -4.63 0.08
CA LEU A 187 -6.42 -3.81 -0.63
C LEU A 187 -5.80 -2.54 -1.24
N LEU A 188 -4.61 -2.15 -0.78
CA LEU A 188 -3.94 -0.88 -1.08
C LEU A 188 -2.64 -1.05 -1.88
N ASN A 189 -2.29 -2.29 -2.27
CA ASN A 189 -1.02 -2.58 -2.94
C ASN A 189 -0.89 -1.97 -4.34
N HIS A 190 -2.03 -1.60 -4.92
CA HIS A 190 -2.10 -0.86 -6.18
C HIS A 190 -2.71 0.50 -5.88
N LEU A 191 -2.12 1.55 -6.44
CA LEU A 191 -2.74 2.86 -6.43
C LEU A 191 -4.06 2.78 -7.19
N ARG A 192 -5.16 3.03 -6.48
CA ARG A 192 -6.49 3.13 -7.07
C ARG A 192 -6.98 4.55 -6.92
N MET A 193 -7.39 5.14 -8.04
CA MET A 193 -7.95 6.48 -8.09
C MET A 193 -9.45 6.36 -8.34
N TYR A 194 -10.23 6.95 -7.45
CA TYR A 194 -11.68 7.03 -7.57
C TYR A 194 -12.09 8.49 -7.69
N ILE A 195 -12.96 8.77 -8.65
CA ILE A 195 -13.61 10.06 -8.85
C ILE A 195 -15.07 9.81 -8.50
N PRO A 196 -15.61 10.41 -7.42
CA PRO A 196 -17.02 10.26 -7.08
C PRO A 196 -17.88 10.75 -8.25
N GLU A 197 -18.87 9.96 -8.65
CA GLU A 197 -19.88 10.41 -9.60
C GLU A 197 -20.70 11.51 -8.94
N VAL A 198 -20.61 12.73 -9.49
CA VAL A 198 -21.46 13.84 -9.06
C VAL A 198 -22.76 13.69 -9.85
N LEU A 199 -23.83 13.22 -9.20
CA LEU A 199 -25.18 13.28 -9.77
C LEU A 199 -25.54 14.78 -9.90
N PHE A 200 -25.64 15.25 -11.14
CA PHE A 200 -26.13 16.59 -11.47
C PHE A 200 -27.65 16.68 -11.31
#